data_AF-A0A485DB37-F1
#
_entry.id   AF-A0A485DB37-F1
#
_cell.length_a   1.000
_cell.length_b   1.000
_cell.length_c   1.000
_cell.angle_alpha   90.00
_cell.angle_beta   90.00
_cell.angle_gamma   90.00
#
_symmetry.space_group_name_H-M   'P 1'
#
loop_
_entity.id
_entity.type
_entity.pdbx_description
1 polymer ?
#
loop_
_entity_poly.entity_id
_entity_poly.type
_entity_poly.pdbx_seq_one_letter_code
_entity_poly.pdbx_strand_id
1 'polypeptide(L)'
;MLLILAVGLILLTMQLNISELLWAYSKKLALFWLVFGLCWKVLEKDGVAVSHFNMPPQLTSHWRRQIVRVSLALLPLNFWSVVSELSPLNLMDDVLGQFVIFLNLLLIAVLVWPMCRESWRDKESHSLRLLTVTVLSIVPVALMVLTATGYFYTTLRLAGRWIETVYLVMLWNLLYQTVLRGLSVAHDVSPGGVRWPVAQHMVKEGAEGAEPQEEPTIALEQVNQQTLRITMLVMVALFGVVFWAIWSDLITVFAYLDSITLWHYNGTEAGASVVRSVTMGSLLFAIVASMVAWALIRQPTGLLEVLILSRLNMRQGTSYAITSILNYAIIAIGAMTVFGALGVSWDKLQWLAAALSVGLGFGLQEIFGNFVSGLIILFERPVRIGDTVTIGTFSGTVSKIRIRATTITDFDRKEVIIPNKAFVTERLINWSLSDTVTPCGDPHRRGVRLRSG
;
A
#
# COMPACT_ATOMS: atom_id res chain seq x y z
N MET A 1 -5.05 23.37 27.83
CA MET A 1 -5.16 23.66 26.38
C MET A 1 -5.99 24.92 26.12
N LEU A 2 -7.31 24.93 26.38
CA LEU A 2 -8.18 26.08 26.09
C LEU A 2 -7.75 27.39 26.77
N LEU A 3 -7.28 27.33 28.02
CA LEU A 3 -6.74 28.50 28.73
C LEU A 3 -5.46 29.06 28.08
N ILE A 4 -4.58 28.20 27.54
CA ILE A 4 -3.33 28.63 26.90
C ILE A 4 -3.65 29.35 25.58
N LEU A 5 -4.58 28.81 24.80
CA LEU A 5 -5.07 29.43 23.57
C LEU A 5 -5.83 30.74 23.85
N ALA A 6 -6.65 30.78 24.89
CA ALA A 6 -7.35 32.00 25.29
C ALA A 6 -6.37 33.11 25.70
N VAL A 7 -5.36 32.80 26.51
CA VAL A 7 -4.31 33.76 26.89
C VAL A 7 -3.52 34.24 25.67
N GLY A 8 -3.16 33.33 24.75
CA GLY A 8 -2.50 33.69 23.50
C GLY A 8 -3.34 34.61 22.61
N LEU A 9 -4.64 34.33 22.49
CA LEU A 9 -5.57 35.14 21.69
C LEU A 9 -5.77 36.53 22.30
N ILE A 10 -5.89 36.61 23.63
CA ILE A 10 -5.99 37.88 24.37
C ILE A 10 -4.72 38.73 24.14
N LEU A 11 -3.53 38.12 24.22
CA LEU A 11 -2.26 38.81 23.96
C LEU A 11 -2.13 39.27 22.50
N LEU A 12 -2.69 38.54 21.54
CA LEU A 12 -2.78 38.96 20.13
C LEU A 12 -3.66 40.20 19.97
N THR A 13 -4.81 40.24 20.64
CA THR A 13 -5.71 41.39 20.59
C THR A 13 -5.14 42.67 21.24
N MET A 14 -4.08 42.55 22.06
CA MET A 14 -3.42 43.68 22.72
C MET A 14 -2.39 44.40 21.84
N GLN A 15 -2.14 43.96 20.59
CA GLN A 15 -1.25 44.61 19.60
C GLN A 15 0.15 45.01 20.13
N LEU A 16 0.73 44.22 21.02
CA LEU A 16 2.13 44.40 21.45
C LEU A 16 3.09 43.97 20.32
N ASN A 17 4.31 44.51 20.29
CA ASN A 17 5.32 44.19 19.28
C ASN A 17 5.73 42.68 19.27
N ILE A 18 5.38 41.94 20.33
CA ILE A 18 5.68 40.51 20.54
C ILE A 18 4.40 39.64 20.44
N SER A 19 3.26 40.26 20.12
CA SER A 19 1.94 39.62 20.17
C SER A 19 1.81 38.44 19.20
N GLU A 20 2.36 38.56 17.98
CA GLU A 20 2.39 37.47 17.00
C GLU A 20 3.25 36.28 17.47
N LEU A 21 4.39 36.55 18.11
CA LEU A 21 5.28 35.54 18.69
C LEU A 21 4.58 34.79 19.81
N LEU A 22 3.97 35.51 20.74
CA LEU A 22 3.23 34.92 21.85
C LEU A 22 2.05 34.07 21.37
N TRP A 23 1.35 34.50 20.32
CA TRP A 23 0.28 33.72 19.70
C TRP A 23 0.79 32.45 19.02
N ALA A 24 1.83 32.56 18.18
CA ALA A 24 2.42 31.41 17.50
C ALA A 24 2.96 30.37 18.49
N TYR A 25 3.64 30.84 19.54
CA TYR A 25 4.14 29.99 20.61
C TYR A 25 3.01 29.34 21.41
N SER A 26 1.95 30.09 21.75
CA SER A 26 0.77 29.55 22.42
C SER A 26 0.12 28.40 21.64
N LYS A 27 0.00 28.53 20.30
CA LYS A 27 -0.51 27.44 19.44
C LYS A 27 0.36 26.18 19.53
N LYS A 28 1.69 26.30 19.38
CA LYS A 28 2.61 25.15 19.48
C LYS A 28 2.59 24.53 20.88
N LEU A 29 2.54 25.36 21.93
CA LEU A 29 2.46 24.93 23.32
C LEU A 29 1.14 24.21 23.64
N ALA A 30 0.02 24.70 23.11
CA ALA A 30 -1.29 24.06 23.25
C ALA A 30 -1.31 22.67 22.60
N LEU A 31 -0.71 22.55 21.41
CA LEU A 31 -0.57 21.28 20.71
C LEU A 31 0.36 20.30 21.45
N PHE A 32 1.50 20.79 21.94
CA PHE A 32 2.40 20.03 22.83
C PHE A 32 1.64 19.46 24.04
N TRP A 33 0.89 20.30 24.75
CA TRP A 33 0.11 19.89 25.92
C TRP A 33 -1.01 18.90 25.59
N LEU A 34 -1.65 19.04 24.42
CA LEU A 34 -2.67 18.09 23.96
C LEU A 34 -2.03 16.71 23.78
N VAL A 35 -0.96 16.61 23.00
CA VAL A 35 -0.35 15.33 22.65
C VAL A 35 0.25 14.65 23.88
N PHE A 36 1.12 15.35 24.61
CA PHE A 36 1.77 14.78 25.79
C PHE A 36 0.82 14.58 26.97
N GLY A 37 -0.15 15.48 27.16
CA GLY A 37 -1.16 15.33 28.20
C GLY A 37 -2.05 14.11 27.97
N LEU A 38 -2.42 13.86 26.71
CA LEU A 38 -3.22 12.69 26.34
C LEU A 38 -2.41 11.40 26.50
N CYS A 39 -1.15 11.37 26.03
CA CYS A 39 -0.25 10.23 26.29
C CYS A 39 -0.05 9.99 27.79
N TRP A 40 0.15 11.03 28.60
CA TRP A 40 0.32 10.90 30.05
C TRP A 40 -0.92 10.31 30.72
N LYS A 41 -2.12 10.80 30.36
CA LYS A 41 -3.40 10.31 30.89
C LYS A 41 -3.64 8.83 30.52
N VAL A 42 -3.22 8.41 29.33
CA VAL A 42 -3.28 7.00 28.93
C VAL A 42 -2.33 6.13 29.77
N LEU A 43 -1.15 6.67 30.15
CA LEU A 43 -0.12 6.00 30.97
C LEU A 43 -0.25 6.23 32.49
N GLU A 44 -1.40 6.74 32.94
CA GLU A 44 -1.68 6.98 34.36
C GLU A 44 -1.76 5.66 35.15
N LYS A 45 -1.51 5.71 36.47
CA LYS A 45 -1.67 4.52 37.32
C LYS A 45 -3.14 4.07 37.25
N ASP A 46 -3.38 2.80 36.92
CA ASP A 46 -4.71 2.23 36.64
C ASP A 46 -5.46 2.85 35.45
N GLY A 47 -4.76 3.64 34.63
CA GLY A 47 -5.30 4.21 33.39
C GLY A 47 -5.56 3.17 32.31
N VAL A 48 -5.98 3.65 31.14
CA VAL A 48 -6.36 2.81 29.99
C VAL A 48 -5.24 1.84 29.59
N ALA A 49 -3.96 2.21 29.77
CA ALA A 49 -2.81 1.32 29.51
C ALA A 49 -2.78 0.05 30.38
N VAL A 50 -3.22 0.12 31.63
CA VAL A 50 -3.15 -1.01 32.59
C VAL A 50 -4.47 -1.78 32.60
N SER A 51 -5.60 -1.08 32.78
CA SER A 51 -6.93 -1.69 32.88
C SER A 51 -7.43 -2.22 31.54
N HIS A 52 -7.16 -1.46 30.48
CA HIS A 52 -7.45 -1.89 29.13
C HIS A 52 -6.23 -2.68 28.64
N PHE A 53 -5.10 -2.06 28.29
CA PHE A 53 -4.06 -2.68 27.43
C PHE A 53 -3.21 -3.78 28.09
N ASN A 54 -3.52 -4.18 29.33
CA ASN A 54 -2.84 -5.23 30.09
C ASN A 54 -1.31 -5.08 30.09
N MET A 55 -0.83 -3.84 29.96
CA MET A 55 0.60 -3.57 29.96
C MET A 55 1.15 -3.77 31.38
N PRO A 56 2.27 -4.49 31.53
CA PRO A 56 2.83 -4.74 32.85
C PRO A 56 3.15 -3.41 33.54
N PRO A 57 2.85 -3.27 34.85
CA PRO A 57 2.95 -2.00 35.59
C PRO A 57 4.39 -1.45 35.65
N GLN A 58 5.38 -2.32 35.49
CA GLN A 58 6.80 -1.93 35.40
C GLN A 58 7.08 -1.17 34.09
N LEU A 59 6.54 -1.64 32.96
CA LEU A 59 6.72 -1.03 31.64
C LEU A 59 6.05 0.34 31.57
N THR A 60 4.80 0.46 32.05
CA THR A 60 4.07 1.75 32.03
C THR A 60 4.78 2.82 32.86
N SER A 61 5.37 2.45 33.99
CA SER A 61 6.15 3.37 34.82
C SER A 61 7.44 3.86 34.16
N HIS A 62 8.10 3.00 33.38
CA HIS A 62 9.31 3.34 32.62
C HIS A 62 8.96 4.33 31.49
N TRP A 63 7.99 3.98 30.64
CA TRP A 63 7.55 4.81 29.53
C TRP A 63 7.03 6.18 29.98
N ARG A 64 6.31 6.23 31.11
CA ARG A 64 5.85 7.50 31.69
C ARG A 64 7.00 8.44 32.05
N ARG A 65 8.06 7.92 32.68
CA ARG A 65 9.25 8.73 33.01
C ARG A 65 9.99 9.21 31.75
N GLN A 66 10.10 8.35 30.74
CA GLN A 66 10.76 8.71 29.49
C GLN A 66 9.98 9.79 28.72
N ILE A 67 8.66 9.66 28.63
CA ILE A 67 7.81 10.65 27.96
C ILE A 67 7.96 12.04 28.59
N VAL A 68 8.02 12.15 29.92
CA VAL A 68 8.22 13.45 30.59
C VAL A 68 9.63 14.00 30.41
N ARG A 69 10.66 13.14 30.44
CA ARG A 69 12.04 13.60 30.20
C ARG A 69 12.21 14.13 28.77
N VAL A 70 11.68 13.41 27.79
CA VAL A 70 11.70 13.82 26.38
C VAL A 70 10.85 15.08 26.17
N SER A 71 9.64 15.15 26.75
CA SER A 71 8.78 16.32 26.58
C SER A 71 9.40 17.58 27.17
N LEU A 72 10.06 17.50 28.33
CA LEU A 72 10.79 18.61 28.92
C LEU A 72 11.94 19.08 28.02
N ALA A 73 12.68 18.13 27.41
CA ALA A 73 13.79 18.45 26.50
C ALA A 73 13.31 19.10 25.18
N LEU A 74 12.08 18.83 24.73
CA LEU A 74 11.51 19.40 23.52
C LEU A 74 10.98 20.84 23.69
N LEU A 75 10.75 21.31 24.91
CA LEU A 75 10.20 22.65 25.17
C LEU A 75 11.12 23.79 24.70
N PRO A 76 12.43 23.79 25.03
CA PRO A 76 13.36 24.80 24.51
C PRO A 76 13.43 24.78 22.98
N LEU A 77 13.40 23.59 22.37
CA LEU A 77 13.44 23.42 20.93
C LEU A 77 12.18 23.97 20.24
N ASN A 78 10.99 23.76 20.83
CA ASN A 78 9.73 24.34 20.35
C ASN A 78 9.77 25.87 20.40
N PHE A 79 10.28 26.45 21.49
CA PHE A 79 10.41 27.89 21.62
C PHE A 79 11.30 28.47 20.53
N TRP A 80 12.51 27.93 20.36
CA TRP A 80 13.46 28.43 19.39
C TRP A 80 13.04 28.18 17.94
N SER A 81 12.28 27.11 17.69
CA SER A 81 11.64 26.85 16.41
C SER A 81 10.63 27.95 16.04
N VAL A 82 9.82 28.42 17.00
CA VAL A 82 8.87 29.54 16.75
C VAL A 82 9.60 30.85 16.51
N VAL A 83 10.67 31.13 17.27
CA VAL A 83 11.51 32.32 17.06
C VAL A 83 12.09 32.32 15.64
N SER A 84 12.47 31.15 15.12
CA SER A 84 12.99 31.00 13.75
C SER A 84 12.00 31.30 12.64
N GLU A 85 10.70 31.10 12.88
CA GLU A 85 9.65 31.40 11.90
C GLU A 85 9.37 32.90 11.80
N LEU A 86 9.52 33.64 12.91
CA LEU A 86 9.09 35.04 13.02
C LEU A 86 10.21 36.07 12.94
N SER A 87 11.45 35.70 13.24
CA SER A 87 12.58 36.65 13.26
C SER A 87 13.86 36.01 12.69
N PRO A 88 13.90 35.70 11.38
CA PRO A 88 15.01 34.97 10.76
C PRO A 88 16.34 35.75 10.78
N LEU A 89 16.30 37.08 10.72
CA LEU A 89 17.50 37.94 10.62
C LEU A 89 18.33 37.98 11.91
N ASN A 90 17.70 37.91 13.08
CA ASN A 90 18.41 38.00 14.37
C ASN A 90 19.11 36.69 14.77
N LEU A 91 18.86 35.60 14.06
CA LEU A 91 19.40 34.28 14.38
C LEU A 91 20.75 34.00 13.72
N MET A 92 21.12 34.77 12.71
CA MET A 92 22.32 34.53 11.92
C MET A 92 23.61 34.90 12.69
N ASP A 93 23.49 35.80 13.67
CA ASP A 93 24.60 36.29 14.50
C ASP A 93 24.62 35.70 15.93
N ASP A 94 23.66 34.84 16.29
CA ASP A 94 23.51 34.33 17.66
C ASP A 94 24.30 33.04 17.93
N VAL A 95 25.58 33.20 18.26
CA VAL A 95 26.51 32.11 18.63
C VAL A 95 26.06 31.38 19.91
N LEU A 96 25.44 32.09 20.85
CA LEU A 96 24.96 31.49 22.10
C LEU A 96 23.74 30.59 21.83
N GLY A 97 22.80 31.06 21.00
CA GLY A 97 21.67 30.27 20.53
C GLY A 97 22.10 28.97 19.83
N GLN A 98 23.13 29.03 18.98
CA GLN A 98 23.67 27.84 18.32
C GLN A 98 24.20 26.81 19.31
N PHE A 99 24.95 27.23 20.33
CA PHE A 99 25.48 26.33 21.36
C PHE A 99 24.36 25.72 22.22
N VAL A 100 23.37 26.52 22.62
CA VAL A 100 22.21 26.05 23.40
C VAL A 100 21.40 25.01 22.65
N ILE A 101 21.14 25.22 21.36
CA ILE A 101 20.39 24.28 20.53
C ILE A 101 21.19 23.01 20.26
N PHE A 102 22.50 23.11 20.02
CA PHE A 102 23.36 21.94 19.89
C PHE A 102 23.33 21.06 21.15
N LEU A 103 23.44 21.68 22.34
CA LEU A 103 23.36 20.96 23.62
C LEU A 103 21.96 20.37 23.86
N ASN A 104 20.90 21.10 23.48
CA ASN A 104 19.53 20.60 23.58
C ASN A 104 19.28 19.40 22.65
N LEU A 105 19.77 19.43 21.41
CA LEU A 105 19.70 18.30 20.48
C LEU A 105 20.52 17.10 20.98
N LEU A 106 21.70 17.32 21.56
CA LEU A 106 22.49 16.27 22.22
C LEU A 106 21.70 15.62 23.36
N LEU A 107 21.07 16.43 24.22
CA LEU A 107 20.23 15.93 25.30
C LEU A 107 19.08 15.07 24.77
N ILE A 108 18.39 15.52 23.72
CA ILE A 108 17.31 14.76 23.07
C ILE A 108 17.85 13.44 22.52
N ALA A 109 18.98 13.44 21.82
CA ALA A 109 19.59 12.23 21.27
C ALA A 109 19.94 11.21 22.36
N VAL A 110 20.51 11.67 23.48
CA VAL A 110 20.85 10.83 24.64
C VAL A 110 19.59 10.26 25.32
N LEU A 111 18.52 11.05 25.43
CA LEU A 111 17.25 10.60 26.04
C LEU A 111 16.49 9.61 25.16
N VAL A 112 16.58 9.72 23.84
CA VAL A 112 15.93 8.81 22.87
C VAL A 112 16.70 7.49 22.72
N TRP A 113 18.02 7.49 22.96
CA TRP A 113 18.88 6.31 22.81
C TRP A 113 18.42 5.06 23.58
N PRO A 114 18.05 5.14 24.88
CA PRO A 114 17.50 3.99 25.62
C PRO A 114 16.27 3.37 24.95
N MET A 115 15.37 4.21 24.42
CA MET A 115 14.13 3.75 23.76
C MET A 115 14.43 2.97 22.48
N CYS A 116 15.45 3.42 21.73
CA CYS A 116 15.92 2.75 20.52
C CYS A 116 16.56 1.40 20.86
N ARG A 117 17.43 1.37 21.88
CA ARG A 117 18.10 0.15 22.35
C ARG A 117 17.13 -0.92 22.83
N GLU A 118 16.07 -0.53 23.55
CA GLU A 118 15.03 -1.47 24.00
C GLU A 118 14.24 -2.03 22.82
N SER A 119 13.85 -1.19 21.86
CA SER A 119 13.14 -1.61 20.65
C SER A 119 13.98 -2.57 19.78
N TRP A 120 15.30 -2.35 19.70
CA TRP A 120 16.23 -3.21 18.93
C TRP A 120 16.44 -4.59 19.55
N ARG A 121 16.27 -4.70 20.87
CA ARG A 121 16.51 -5.95 21.61
C ARG A 121 15.29 -6.88 21.59
N ASP A 122 14.13 -6.33 21.28
CA ASP A 122 12.85 -7.04 21.24
C ASP A 122 12.66 -7.73 19.87
N LYS A 123 13.00 -9.03 19.81
CA LYS A 123 12.91 -9.87 18.59
C LYS A 123 11.48 -10.07 18.08
N GLU A 124 10.48 -9.87 18.93
CA GLU A 124 9.05 -10.02 18.61
C GLU A 124 8.42 -8.72 18.08
N SER A 125 9.19 -7.64 17.95
CA SER A 125 8.64 -6.34 17.55
C SER A 125 8.33 -6.28 16.04
N HIS A 126 7.11 -5.87 15.70
CA HIS A 126 6.70 -5.60 14.31
C HIS A 126 7.75 -4.70 13.61
N SER A 127 8.26 -5.13 12.45
CA SER A 127 9.33 -4.46 11.70
C SER A 127 9.08 -2.97 11.43
N LEU A 128 7.81 -2.55 11.32
CA LEU A 128 7.40 -1.16 11.15
C LEU A 128 7.67 -0.29 12.39
N ARG A 129 7.52 -0.84 13.60
CA ARG A 129 7.82 -0.12 14.85
C ARG A 129 9.32 0.06 15.03
N LEU A 130 10.10 -0.96 14.69
CA LEU A 130 11.55 -0.90 14.70
C LEU A 130 12.06 0.20 13.76
N LEU A 131 11.57 0.20 12.51
CA LEU A 131 11.95 1.17 11.49
C LEU A 131 11.57 2.60 11.89
N THR A 132 10.34 2.83 12.38
CA THR A 132 9.91 4.19 12.79
C THR A 132 10.76 4.74 13.95
N VAL A 133 11.06 3.94 14.97
CA VAL A 133 11.91 4.37 16.10
C VAL A 133 13.36 4.62 15.66
N THR A 134 13.92 3.77 14.79
CA THR A 134 15.27 3.99 14.25
C THR A 134 15.39 5.32 13.51
N VAL A 135 14.49 5.57 12.55
CA VAL A 135 14.50 6.79 11.73
C VAL A 135 14.34 8.03 12.63
N LEU A 136 13.39 7.99 13.56
CA LEU A 136 13.14 9.12 14.45
C LEU A 136 14.34 9.43 15.37
N SER A 137 15.12 8.43 15.75
CA SER A 137 16.31 8.58 16.61
C SER A 137 17.54 9.12 15.89
N ILE A 138 17.65 8.90 14.58
CA ILE A 138 18.80 9.38 13.77
C ILE A 138 18.66 10.88 13.47
N VAL A 139 17.43 11.38 13.35
CA VAL A 139 17.18 12.79 12.95
C VAL A 139 17.81 13.81 13.90
N PRO A 140 17.68 13.73 15.25
CA PRO A 140 18.36 14.66 16.15
C PRO A 140 19.88 14.71 15.94
N VAL A 141 20.52 13.57 15.67
CA VAL A 141 21.97 13.50 15.39
C VAL A 141 22.30 14.18 14.06
N ALA A 142 21.49 13.96 13.02
CA ALA A 142 21.66 14.65 11.74
C ALA A 142 21.51 16.17 11.88
N LEU A 143 20.55 16.63 12.69
CA LEU A 143 20.35 18.06 13.00
C LEU A 143 21.53 18.65 13.78
N MET A 144 22.15 17.89 14.69
CA MET A 144 23.38 18.33 15.37
C MET A 144 24.52 18.58 14.38
N VAL A 145 24.72 17.67 13.42
CA VAL A 145 25.74 17.83 12.37
C VAL A 145 25.43 19.08 11.53
N LEU A 146 24.17 19.29 11.17
CA LEU A 146 23.72 20.46 10.41
C LEU A 146 23.94 21.79 11.16
N THR A 147 23.77 21.76 12.49
CA THR A 147 24.10 22.89 13.36
C THR A 147 25.60 23.15 13.39
N ALA A 148 26.42 22.10 13.46
CA ALA A 148 27.88 22.20 13.51
C ALA A 148 28.49 22.69 12.19
N THR A 149 27.87 22.40 11.04
CA THR A 149 28.30 22.88 9.72
C THR A 149 27.85 24.31 9.42
N GLY A 150 27.14 24.98 10.33
CA GLY A 150 26.77 26.39 10.22
C GLY A 150 25.37 26.64 9.64
N TYR A 151 24.57 25.60 9.36
CA TYR A 151 23.22 25.75 8.82
C TYR A 151 22.16 25.89 9.93
N PHE A 152 22.34 26.86 10.82
CA PHE A 152 21.51 27.03 12.03
C PHE A 152 20.01 27.26 11.74
N TYR A 153 19.69 28.19 10.84
CA TYR A 153 18.30 28.46 10.45
C TYR A 153 17.59 27.22 9.92
N THR A 154 18.27 26.47 9.03
CA THR A 154 17.69 25.24 8.46
C THR A 154 17.47 24.17 9.54
N THR A 155 18.41 24.06 10.49
CA THR A 155 18.30 23.13 11.62
C THR A 155 17.02 23.41 12.41
N LEU A 156 16.73 24.67 12.73
CA LEU A 156 15.55 25.03 13.51
C LEU A 156 14.25 24.78 12.76
N ARG A 157 14.23 25.07 11.45
CA ARG A 157 13.07 24.80 10.60
C ARG A 157 12.80 23.29 10.48
N LEU A 158 13.85 22.49 10.25
CA LEU A 158 13.77 21.03 10.21
C LEU A 158 13.43 20.43 11.58
N ALA A 159 13.97 20.96 12.68
CA ALA A 159 13.68 20.54 14.05
C ALA A 159 12.20 20.75 14.39
N GLY A 160 11.62 21.89 14.01
CA GLY A 160 10.19 22.16 14.17
C GLY A 160 9.31 21.14 13.47
N ARG A 161 9.63 20.77 12.23
CA ARG A 161 8.88 19.73 11.49
C ARG A 161 9.11 18.34 12.04
N TRP A 162 10.33 18.03 12.47
CA TRP A 162 10.61 16.79 13.18
C TRP A 162 9.74 16.67 14.44
N ILE A 163 9.63 17.72 15.25
CA ILE A 163 8.74 17.75 16.43
C ILE A 163 7.29 17.44 16.03
N GLU A 164 6.77 18.07 14.98
CA GLU A 164 5.42 17.81 14.48
C GLU A 164 5.24 16.36 14.01
N THR A 165 6.27 15.75 13.39
CA THR A 165 6.23 14.32 13.04
C THR A 165 6.24 13.41 14.25
N VAL A 166 6.98 13.74 15.32
CA VAL A 166 6.94 12.99 16.60
C VAL A 166 5.51 13.01 17.14
N TYR A 167 4.86 14.17 17.14
CA TYR A 167 3.48 14.30 17.60
C TYR A 167 2.50 13.49 16.75
N LEU A 168 2.64 13.55 15.43
CA LEU A 168 1.81 12.77 14.51
C LEU A 168 1.97 11.27 14.77
N VAL A 169 3.20 10.77 14.92
CA VAL A 169 3.47 9.36 15.21
C VAL A 169 2.92 8.94 16.57
N MET A 170 3.01 9.78 17.60
CA MET A 170 2.43 9.50 18.92
C MET A 170 0.90 9.40 18.87
N LEU A 171 0.23 10.38 18.26
CA LEU A 171 -1.23 10.37 18.10
C LEU A 171 -1.69 9.18 17.24
N TRP A 172 -0.98 8.92 16.16
CA TRP A 172 -1.21 7.78 15.28
C TRP A 172 -1.14 6.45 16.02
N ASN A 173 -0.11 6.25 16.83
CA ASN A 173 0.06 5.02 17.61
C ASN A 173 -1.11 4.81 18.58
N LEU A 174 -1.55 5.88 19.24
CA LEU A 174 -2.69 5.81 20.13
C LEU A 174 -4.01 5.51 19.39
N LEU A 175 -4.26 6.19 18.26
CA LEU A 175 -5.43 5.93 17.42
C LEU A 175 -5.44 4.48 16.94
N TYR A 176 -4.30 3.97 16.49
CA TYR A 176 -4.16 2.59 16.05
C TYR A 176 -4.52 1.59 17.17
N GLN A 177 -3.98 1.80 18.38
CA GLN A 177 -4.29 0.95 19.54
C GLN A 177 -5.78 1.03 19.93
N THR A 178 -6.39 2.22 19.84
CA THR A 178 -7.80 2.43 20.15
C THR A 178 -8.71 1.73 19.13
N VAL A 179 -8.38 1.83 17.84
CA VAL A 179 -9.11 1.21 16.73
C VAL A 179 -9.06 -0.32 16.83
N LEU A 180 -7.86 -0.91 16.92
CA LEU A 180 -7.69 -2.36 17.05
C LEU A 180 -8.52 -2.92 18.21
N ARG A 181 -8.58 -2.15 19.30
CA ARG A 181 -9.33 -2.56 20.47
C ARG A 181 -10.83 -2.39 20.36
N GLY A 182 -11.31 -1.26 19.83
CA GLY A 182 -12.74 -1.05 19.61
C GLY A 182 -13.35 -2.20 18.80
N LEU A 183 -12.56 -2.77 17.89
CA LEU A 183 -12.94 -3.91 17.07
C LEU A 183 -12.84 -5.25 17.82
N SER A 184 -11.84 -5.43 18.71
CA SER A 184 -11.78 -6.60 19.61
C SER A 184 -12.89 -6.63 20.67
N VAL A 185 -13.34 -5.46 21.14
CA VAL A 185 -14.45 -5.37 22.10
C VAL A 185 -15.78 -5.58 21.40
N ALA A 186 -15.93 -5.17 20.13
CA ALA A 186 -17.10 -5.52 19.33
C ALA A 186 -17.23 -7.04 19.10
N HIS A 187 -16.11 -7.78 19.08
CA HIS A 187 -16.09 -9.23 19.04
C HIS A 187 -16.57 -9.87 20.36
N ASP A 188 -16.22 -9.29 21.52
CA ASP A 188 -16.70 -9.76 22.84
C ASP A 188 -18.11 -9.26 23.21
N VAL A 189 -18.56 -8.15 22.62
CA VAL A 189 -19.93 -7.61 22.76
C VAL A 189 -20.83 -8.20 21.66
N SER A 190 -20.80 -9.52 21.51
CA SER A 190 -21.97 -10.23 21.00
C SER A 190 -22.96 -10.34 22.16
N PRO A 191 -24.23 -9.91 22.05
CA PRO A 191 -25.21 -10.07 23.13
C PRO A 191 -25.65 -11.54 23.25
N GLY A 192 -24.72 -12.44 23.54
CA GLY A 192 -24.94 -13.82 23.99
C GLY A 192 -24.97 -13.95 25.51
N GLY A 193 -25.16 -12.83 26.23
CA GLY A 193 -25.16 -12.77 27.69
C GLY A 193 -26.55 -12.68 28.34
N VAL A 194 -27.64 -12.59 27.57
CA VAL A 194 -28.98 -12.83 28.13
C VAL A 194 -29.20 -14.33 28.07
N ARG A 195 -28.85 -15.00 29.17
CA ARG A 195 -29.24 -16.37 29.46
C ARG A 195 -30.76 -16.38 29.64
N TRP A 196 -31.50 -16.37 28.53
CA TRP A 196 -32.94 -16.61 28.57
C TRP A 196 -33.16 -18.01 29.16
N PRO A 197 -33.96 -18.17 30.23
CA PRO A 197 -34.38 -19.48 30.69
C PRO A 197 -35.41 -20.05 29.71
N VAL A 198 -34.97 -20.42 28.51
CA VAL A 198 -35.78 -21.15 27.52
C VAL A 198 -35.21 -22.56 27.40
N ALA A 199 -35.19 -23.25 28.54
CA ALA A 199 -34.84 -24.67 28.60
C ALA A 199 -35.75 -25.34 29.62
N GLN A 200 -37.04 -25.49 29.30
CA GLN A 200 -37.87 -26.57 29.87
C GLN A 200 -39.23 -26.83 29.20
N HIS A 201 -39.69 -26.02 28.25
CA HIS A 201 -41.01 -26.22 27.62
C HIS A 201 -41.00 -26.55 26.11
N MET A 202 -39.99 -27.29 25.63
CA MET A 202 -40.03 -27.87 24.27
C MET A 202 -39.57 -29.34 24.25
N VAL A 203 -40.08 -30.17 25.16
CA VAL A 203 -39.88 -31.64 25.10
C VAL A 203 -41.17 -32.42 24.83
N LYS A 204 -42.32 -31.78 24.69
CA LYS A 204 -43.54 -32.49 24.28
C LYS A 204 -44.37 -31.65 23.35
N GLU A 205 -44.12 -31.82 22.05
CA GLU A 205 -45.11 -32.38 21.12
C GLU A 205 -44.70 -32.06 19.67
N GLY A 206 -44.47 -33.13 18.90
CA GLY A 206 -44.87 -33.16 17.49
C GLY A 206 -43.86 -32.68 16.45
N ALA A 207 -43.54 -33.64 15.56
CA ALA A 207 -43.16 -33.49 14.16
C ALA A 207 -41.68 -33.19 13.83
N GLU A 208 -41.02 -34.28 13.45
CA GLU A 208 -40.17 -34.44 12.26
C GLU A 208 -39.44 -33.21 11.68
N GLY A 209 -38.11 -33.32 11.65
CA GLY A 209 -37.31 -32.71 10.60
C GLY A 209 -36.99 -31.23 10.78
N ALA A 210 -36.14 -30.90 11.75
CA ALA A 210 -35.36 -29.66 11.70
C ALA A 210 -33.96 -29.96 12.23
N GLU A 211 -32.99 -30.00 11.31
CA GLU A 211 -31.57 -30.00 11.65
C GLU A 211 -31.25 -28.75 12.48
N PRO A 212 -30.28 -28.80 13.42
CA PRO A 212 -29.84 -27.60 14.11
C PRO A 212 -29.23 -26.67 13.08
N GLN A 213 -29.95 -25.60 12.74
CA GLN A 213 -29.45 -24.56 11.86
C GLN A 213 -28.35 -23.80 12.61
N GLU A 214 -27.09 -24.17 12.35
CA GLU A 214 -25.92 -23.41 12.78
C GLU A 214 -26.06 -21.97 12.28
N GLU A 215 -26.06 -21.02 13.21
CA GLU A 215 -25.99 -19.60 12.86
C GLU A 215 -24.77 -19.35 11.96
N PRO A 216 -24.88 -18.53 10.90
CA PRO A 216 -23.78 -18.29 9.98
C PRO A 216 -22.72 -17.38 10.63
N THR A 217 -21.86 -17.98 11.46
CA THR A 217 -20.66 -17.35 12.05
C THR A 217 -19.70 -16.77 10.99
N ILE A 218 -19.81 -17.24 9.75
CA ILE A 218 -18.98 -16.82 8.61
C ILE A 218 -19.26 -15.36 8.19
N ALA A 219 -20.51 -14.87 8.30
CA ALA A 219 -20.87 -13.53 7.83
C ALA A 219 -20.38 -12.42 8.79
N LEU A 220 -20.40 -12.67 10.10
CA LEU A 220 -19.98 -11.69 11.10
C LEU A 220 -18.44 -11.52 11.13
N GLU A 221 -17.70 -12.62 10.98
CA GLU A 221 -16.23 -12.60 10.95
C GLU A 221 -15.69 -11.97 9.65
N GLN A 222 -16.33 -12.22 8.50
CA GLN A 222 -15.94 -11.59 7.22
C GLN A 222 -16.22 -10.08 7.18
N VAL A 223 -17.35 -9.62 7.73
CA VAL A 223 -17.68 -8.19 7.85
C VAL A 223 -16.71 -7.50 8.80
N ASN A 224 -16.27 -8.17 9.88
CA ASN A 224 -15.29 -7.65 10.81
C ASN A 224 -13.91 -7.45 10.15
N GLN A 225 -13.39 -8.45 9.42
CA GLN A 225 -12.09 -8.35 8.74
C GLN A 225 -12.06 -7.30 7.62
N GLN A 226 -13.16 -7.14 6.88
CA GLN A 226 -13.28 -6.07 5.88
C GLN A 226 -13.31 -4.68 6.54
N THR A 227 -14.05 -4.53 7.63
CA THR A 227 -14.12 -3.28 8.40
C THR A 227 -12.73 -2.89 8.93
N LEU A 228 -11.98 -3.84 9.50
CA LEU A 228 -10.60 -3.63 9.95
C LEU A 228 -9.71 -3.08 8.83
N ARG A 229 -9.75 -3.70 7.65
CA ARG A 229 -8.91 -3.28 6.51
C ARG A 229 -9.28 -1.89 6.02
N ILE A 230 -10.57 -1.58 5.91
CA ILE A 230 -11.03 -0.25 5.47
C ILE A 230 -10.62 0.81 6.50
N THR A 231 -10.86 0.55 7.79
CA THR A 231 -10.45 1.48 8.86
C THR A 231 -8.95 1.70 8.82
N MET A 232 -8.14 0.65 8.68
CA MET A 232 -6.68 0.76 8.55
C MET A 232 -6.25 1.57 7.32
N LEU A 233 -6.86 1.35 6.15
CA LEU A 233 -6.57 2.10 4.93
C LEU A 233 -6.91 3.59 5.08
N VAL A 234 -8.08 3.91 5.66
CA VAL A 234 -8.50 5.29 5.92
C VAL A 234 -7.57 5.97 6.91
N MET A 235 -7.20 5.26 7.98
CA MET A 235 -6.21 5.73 8.94
C MET A 235 -4.91 6.05 8.17
N VAL A 236 -4.37 5.11 7.38
CA VAL A 236 -3.04 5.27 6.74
C VAL A 236 -3.07 6.43 5.73
N ALA A 237 -4.18 6.58 5.01
CA ALA A 237 -4.41 7.72 4.13
C ALA A 237 -4.41 9.04 4.92
N LEU A 238 -5.11 9.11 6.06
CA LEU A 238 -5.12 10.29 6.93
C LEU A 238 -3.72 10.62 7.44
N PHE A 239 -2.95 9.61 7.88
CA PHE A 239 -1.55 9.80 8.28
C PHE A 239 -0.71 10.38 7.14
N GLY A 240 -0.84 9.83 5.94
CA GLY A 240 -0.14 10.31 4.75
C GLY A 240 -0.48 11.76 4.39
N VAL A 241 -1.75 12.15 4.47
CA VAL A 241 -2.20 13.52 4.22
C VAL A 241 -1.63 14.51 5.24
N VAL A 242 -1.70 14.17 6.54
CA VAL A 242 -1.17 15.05 7.59
C VAL A 242 0.36 15.13 7.54
N PHE A 243 1.03 14.00 7.28
CA PHE A 243 2.48 13.97 7.07
C PHE A 243 2.88 14.83 5.87
N TRP A 244 2.17 14.70 4.75
CA TRP A 244 2.39 15.55 3.57
C TRP A 244 2.20 17.02 3.91
N ALA A 245 1.15 17.40 4.65
CA ALA A 245 0.92 18.78 5.04
C ALA A 245 2.09 19.38 5.86
N ILE A 246 2.64 18.63 6.81
CA ILE A 246 3.81 19.04 7.63
C ILE A 246 5.04 19.35 6.76
N TRP A 247 5.31 18.50 5.76
CA TRP A 247 6.52 18.59 4.92
C TRP A 247 6.31 19.38 3.61
N SER A 248 5.07 19.72 3.26
CA SER A 248 4.69 20.37 1.99
C SER A 248 5.47 21.65 1.68
N ASP A 249 5.72 22.46 2.69
CA ASP A 249 6.49 23.71 2.58
C ASP A 249 7.95 23.47 2.13
N LEU A 250 8.56 22.35 2.52
CA LEU A 250 9.91 21.99 2.05
C LEU A 250 9.93 21.54 0.59
N ILE A 251 8.79 21.16 0.00
CA ILE A 251 8.68 20.88 -1.44
C ILE A 251 9.09 22.11 -2.26
N THR A 252 8.77 23.31 -1.78
CA THR A 252 9.15 24.56 -2.45
C THR A 252 10.66 24.81 -2.44
N VAL A 253 11.38 24.30 -1.43
CA VAL A 253 12.85 24.39 -1.38
C VAL A 253 13.48 23.52 -2.47
N PHE A 254 12.88 22.37 -2.79
CA PHE A 254 13.34 21.54 -3.92
C PHE A 254 13.14 22.24 -5.27
N ALA A 255 12.19 23.17 -5.40
CA ALA A 255 12.05 23.98 -6.61
C ALA A 255 13.28 24.87 -6.86
N TYR A 256 14.07 25.22 -5.84
CA TYR A 256 15.36 25.90 -6.04
C TYR A 256 16.36 25.00 -6.77
N LEU A 257 16.32 23.68 -6.56
CA LEU A 257 17.17 22.75 -7.31
C LEU A 257 16.82 22.71 -8.80
N ASP A 258 15.61 23.13 -9.18
CA ASP A 258 15.23 23.30 -10.58
C ASP A 258 15.88 24.52 -11.24
N SER A 259 16.37 25.49 -10.46
CA SER A 259 17.15 26.61 -10.99
C SER A 259 18.57 26.20 -11.42
N ILE A 260 19.10 25.11 -10.85
CA ILE A 260 20.44 24.61 -11.15
C ILE A 260 20.32 23.64 -12.33
N THR A 261 20.59 24.14 -13.54
CA THR A 261 20.62 23.33 -14.75
C THR A 261 21.95 22.57 -14.86
N LEU A 262 21.87 21.26 -15.12
CA LEU A 262 23.03 20.38 -15.27
C LEU A 262 23.40 20.23 -16.75
N TRP A 263 22.44 19.85 -17.59
CA TRP A 263 22.61 19.77 -19.05
C TRP A 263 21.31 20.01 -19.79
N HIS A 264 21.40 20.19 -21.10
CA HIS A 264 20.26 20.41 -22.00
C HIS A 264 20.07 19.20 -22.89
N TYR A 265 18.83 18.88 -23.21
CA TYR A 265 18.48 17.86 -24.19
C TYR A 265 17.33 18.37 -25.07
N ASN A 266 17.34 17.91 -26.32
CA ASN A 266 16.27 18.24 -27.25
C ASN A 266 15.11 17.28 -26.97
N GLY A 267 14.00 17.85 -26.50
CA GLY A 267 12.72 17.17 -26.41
C GLY A 267 11.87 17.51 -27.62
N THR A 268 10.98 16.60 -27.99
CA THR A 268 10.00 16.85 -29.07
C THR A 268 8.64 17.09 -28.43
N GLU A 269 8.11 18.30 -28.55
CA GLU A 269 6.74 18.64 -28.13
C GLU A 269 5.95 19.10 -29.35
N ALA A 270 4.82 18.43 -29.62
CA ALA A 270 3.94 18.76 -30.76
C ALA A 270 4.67 18.89 -32.12
N GLY A 271 5.75 18.12 -32.34
CA GLY A 271 6.53 18.15 -33.58
C GLY A 271 7.61 19.24 -33.66
N ALA A 272 7.76 20.08 -32.63
CA ALA A 272 8.84 21.06 -32.51
C ALA A 272 9.91 20.59 -31.53
N SER A 273 11.19 20.81 -31.88
CA SER A 273 12.31 20.55 -30.99
C SER A 273 12.39 21.64 -29.92
N VAL A 274 11.92 21.34 -28.70
CA VAL A 274 12.00 22.20 -27.53
C VAL A 274 13.20 21.78 -26.71
N VAL A 275 14.11 22.72 -26.43
CA VAL A 275 15.25 22.47 -25.56
C VAL A 275 14.76 22.43 -24.12
N ARG A 276 14.83 21.25 -23.49
CA ARG A 276 14.56 21.07 -22.05
C ARG A 276 15.89 20.94 -21.30
N SER A 277 15.92 21.44 -20.08
CA SER A 277 17.06 21.28 -19.18
C SER A 277 16.79 20.16 -18.18
N VAL A 278 17.80 19.33 -17.94
CA VAL A 278 17.86 18.44 -16.78
C VAL A 278 18.44 19.25 -15.63
N THR A 279 17.67 19.37 -14.56
CA THR A 279 18.01 20.15 -13.37
C THR A 279 18.54 19.27 -12.24
N MET A 280 19.15 19.87 -11.22
CA MET A 280 19.51 19.13 -10.01
C MET A 280 18.26 18.54 -9.32
N GLY A 281 17.12 19.21 -9.43
CA GLY A 281 15.82 18.72 -8.97
C GLY A 281 15.38 17.45 -9.70
N SER A 282 15.53 17.40 -11.03
CA SER A 282 15.20 16.20 -11.83
C SER A 282 16.09 15.00 -11.49
N LEU A 283 17.36 15.22 -11.13
CA LEU A 283 18.27 14.17 -10.68
C LEU A 283 17.86 13.62 -9.30
N LEU A 284 17.50 14.51 -8.36
CA LEU A 284 16.97 14.11 -7.06
C LEU A 284 15.65 13.34 -7.21
N PHE A 285 14.76 13.81 -8.08
CA PHE A 285 13.53 13.10 -8.43
C PHE A 285 13.83 11.71 -9.00
N ALA A 286 14.80 11.58 -9.92
CA ALA A 286 15.21 10.30 -10.47
C ALA A 286 15.71 9.33 -9.40
N ILE A 287 16.49 9.81 -8.42
CA ILE A 287 16.97 9.00 -7.28
C ILE A 287 15.80 8.55 -6.40
N VAL A 288 14.88 9.46 -6.04
CA VAL A 288 13.71 9.15 -5.22
C VAL A 288 12.77 8.18 -5.94
N ALA A 289 12.47 8.43 -7.22
CA ALA A 289 11.66 7.55 -8.05
C ALA A 289 12.30 6.15 -8.17
N SER A 290 13.64 6.07 -8.30
CA SER A 290 14.37 4.79 -8.30
C SER A 290 14.24 4.05 -6.96
N MET A 291 14.36 4.76 -5.83
CA MET A 291 14.17 4.17 -4.50
C MET A 291 12.74 3.66 -4.30
N VAL A 292 11.74 4.43 -4.74
CA VAL A 292 10.32 4.04 -4.66
C VAL A 292 10.05 2.83 -5.55
N ALA A 293 10.52 2.85 -6.80
CA ALA A 293 10.39 1.72 -7.71
C ALA A 293 11.05 0.46 -7.13
N TRP A 294 12.27 0.58 -6.61
CA TRP A 294 12.97 -0.52 -5.95
C TRP A 294 12.23 -1.03 -4.71
N ALA A 295 11.66 -0.14 -3.89
CA ALA A 295 10.85 -0.53 -2.74
C ALA A 295 9.57 -1.27 -3.14
N LEU A 296 8.88 -0.81 -4.20
CA LEU A 296 7.70 -1.49 -4.77
C LEU A 296 8.05 -2.88 -5.29
N ILE A 297 9.17 -3.02 -6.00
CA ILE A 297 9.65 -4.30 -6.54
C ILE A 297 10.03 -5.26 -5.41
N ARG A 298 10.66 -4.74 -4.34
CA ARG A 298 11.13 -5.53 -3.20
C ARG A 298 10.00 -5.98 -2.26
N GLN A 299 8.76 -5.55 -2.48
CA GLN A 299 7.60 -6.04 -1.72
C GLN A 299 6.83 -7.10 -2.52
N PRO A 300 7.26 -8.38 -2.50
CA PRO A 300 6.71 -9.40 -3.40
C PRO A 300 5.24 -9.76 -3.16
N THR A 301 4.65 -9.40 -2.01
CA THR A 301 3.32 -9.94 -1.59
C THR A 301 2.51 -9.01 -0.67
N GLY A 302 3.04 -7.85 -0.26
CA GLY A 302 2.40 -7.06 0.80
C GLY A 302 1.24 -6.17 0.34
N LEU A 303 1.49 -5.26 -0.59
CA LEU A 303 0.53 -4.22 -0.97
C LEU A 303 -0.36 -4.66 -2.14
N LEU A 304 0.21 -5.28 -3.16
CA LEU A 304 -0.50 -5.65 -4.39
C LEU A 304 -1.53 -6.77 -4.14
N GLU A 305 -1.18 -7.73 -3.27
CA GLU A 305 -2.06 -8.82 -2.91
C GLU A 305 -3.23 -8.37 -2.03
N VAL A 306 -2.97 -7.44 -1.10
CA VAL A 306 -4.00 -6.87 -0.23
C VAL A 306 -4.93 -5.90 -0.98
N LEU A 307 -4.42 -5.16 -1.96
CA LEU A 307 -5.21 -4.14 -2.67
C LEU A 307 -6.00 -4.72 -3.86
N ILE A 308 -5.38 -5.62 -4.64
CA ILE A 308 -5.93 -6.13 -5.91
C ILE A 308 -6.40 -7.58 -5.77
N LEU A 309 -5.57 -8.48 -5.20
CA LEU A 309 -5.87 -9.91 -5.15
C LEU A 309 -6.90 -10.27 -4.07
N SER A 310 -7.05 -9.46 -3.02
CA SER A 310 -8.07 -9.71 -1.99
C SER A 310 -9.51 -9.63 -2.52
N ARG A 311 -9.71 -9.05 -3.71
CA ARG A 311 -11.01 -8.98 -4.39
C ARG A 311 -11.21 -10.06 -5.46
N LEU A 312 -10.18 -10.84 -5.75
CA LEU A 312 -10.18 -11.85 -6.82
C LEU A 312 -9.89 -13.22 -6.20
N ASN A 313 -10.93 -14.06 -6.09
CA ASN A 313 -10.82 -15.41 -5.51
C ASN A 313 -10.12 -16.37 -6.51
N MET A 314 -8.83 -16.15 -6.75
CA MET A 314 -8.06 -16.81 -7.81
C MET A 314 -7.23 -18.00 -7.30
N ARG A 315 -7.03 -18.99 -8.18
CA ARG A 315 -6.11 -20.12 -7.93
C ARG A 315 -4.68 -19.59 -7.72
N GLN A 316 -3.95 -20.18 -6.78
CA GLN A 316 -2.62 -19.73 -6.33
C GLN A 316 -1.61 -19.51 -7.49
N GLY A 317 -1.66 -20.35 -8.53
CA GLY A 317 -0.79 -20.21 -9.72
C GLY A 317 -1.12 -19.01 -10.61
N THR A 318 -2.39 -18.61 -10.72
CA THR A 318 -2.79 -17.42 -11.50
C THR A 318 -2.42 -16.14 -10.77
N SER A 319 -2.57 -16.11 -9.45
CA SER A 319 -2.16 -14.99 -8.59
C SER A 319 -0.67 -14.67 -8.77
N TYR A 320 0.19 -15.69 -8.69
CA TYR A 320 1.63 -15.53 -8.86
C TYR A 320 2.03 -14.97 -10.24
N ALA A 321 1.38 -15.45 -11.30
CA ALA A 321 1.63 -14.97 -12.66
C ALA A 321 1.23 -13.50 -12.82
N ILE A 322 0.06 -13.10 -12.29
CA ILE A 322 -0.41 -11.71 -12.33
C ILE A 322 0.54 -10.79 -11.57
N THR A 323 0.94 -11.16 -10.35
CA THR A 323 1.89 -10.39 -9.55
C THR A 323 3.24 -10.22 -10.27
N SER A 324 3.72 -11.27 -10.93
CA SER A 324 4.95 -11.20 -11.72
C SER A 324 4.83 -10.23 -12.90
N ILE A 325 3.72 -10.26 -13.63
CA ILE A 325 3.46 -9.34 -14.75
C ILE A 325 3.38 -7.89 -14.26
N LEU A 326 2.68 -7.65 -13.15
CA LEU A 326 2.57 -6.33 -12.54
C LEU A 326 3.94 -5.81 -12.08
N ASN A 327 4.79 -6.66 -11.50
CA ASN A 327 6.15 -6.28 -11.13
C ASN A 327 6.99 -5.87 -12.35
N TYR A 328 6.91 -6.62 -13.46
CA TYR A 328 7.58 -6.21 -14.71
C TYR A 328 7.05 -4.89 -15.26
N ALA A 329 5.74 -4.64 -15.15
CA ALA A 329 5.13 -3.37 -15.55
C ALA A 329 5.62 -2.21 -14.67
N ILE A 330 5.72 -2.40 -13.35
CA ILE A 330 6.28 -1.40 -12.42
C ILE A 330 7.74 -1.11 -12.75
N ILE A 331 8.55 -2.13 -13.05
CA ILE A 331 9.94 -1.97 -13.48
C ILE A 331 10.01 -1.12 -14.76
N ALA A 332 9.18 -1.45 -15.76
CA ALA A 332 9.18 -0.74 -17.03
C ALA A 332 8.77 0.72 -16.87
N ILE A 333 7.68 1.01 -16.15
CA ILE A 333 7.19 2.36 -15.89
C ILE A 333 8.18 3.15 -15.02
N GLY A 334 8.74 2.51 -13.99
CA GLY A 334 9.75 3.10 -13.11
C GLY A 334 11.02 3.49 -13.88
N ALA A 335 11.55 2.57 -14.70
CA ALA A 335 12.71 2.84 -15.55
C ALA A 335 12.42 3.97 -16.55
N MET A 336 11.25 3.96 -17.18
CA MET A 336 10.80 5.01 -18.09
C MET A 336 10.74 6.39 -17.41
N THR A 337 10.22 6.43 -16.18
CA THR A 337 10.13 7.66 -15.37
C THR A 337 11.51 8.20 -15.00
N VAL A 338 12.42 7.31 -14.59
CA VAL A 338 13.80 7.66 -14.21
C VAL A 338 14.60 8.14 -15.41
N PHE A 339 14.53 7.44 -16.55
CA PHE A 339 15.21 7.85 -17.78
C PHE A 339 14.65 9.16 -18.33
N GLY A 340 13.33 9.36 -18.27
CA GLY A 340 12.71 10.62 -18.65
C GLY A 340 13.17 11.79 -17.78
N ALA A 341 13.28 11.58 -16.46
CA ALA A 341 13.81 12.59 -15.54
C ALA A 341 15.30 12.92 -15.80
N LEU A 342 16.09 11.94 -16.24
CA LEU A 342 17.49 12.13 -16.65
C LEU A 342 17.62 12.69 -18.09
N GLY A 343 16.54 13.15 -18.72
CA GLY A 343 16.60 13.74 -20.06
C GLY A 343 16.94 12.75 -21.18
N VAL A 344 16.74 11.45 -20.96
CA VAL A 344 16.71 10.48 -22.06
C VAL A 344 15.43 10.72 -22.84
N SER A 345 15.56 11.31 -24.02
CA SER A 345 14.40 11.61 -24.86
C SER A 345 13.68 10.33 -25.28
N TRP A 346 12.34 10.38 -25.28
CA TRP A 346 11.49 9.27 -25.73
C TRP A 346 11.85 8.82 -27.15
N ASP A 347 12.21 9.76 -28.02
CA ASP A 347 12.63 9.52 -29.39
C ASP A 347 13.82 8.55 -29.48
N LYS A 348 14.76 8.64 -28.53
CA LYS A 348 15.93 7.74 -28.45
C LYS A 348 15.58 6.36 -27.92
N LEU A 349 14.46 6.20 -27.22
CA LEU A 349 13.99 4.92 -26.70
C LEU A 349 12.94 4.28 -27.61
N GLN A 350 12.35 5.04 -28.53
CA GLN A 350 11.26 4.57 -29.39
C GLN A 350 11.68 3.39 -30.27
N TRP A 351 12.90 3.39 -30.82
CA TRP A 351 13.40 2.28 -31.61
C TRP A 351 13.57 1.01 -30.77
N LEU A 352 14.03 1.14 -29.52
CA LEU A 352 14.18 0.02 -28.58
C LEU A 352 12.81 -0.53 -28.18
N ALA A 353 11.88 0.36 -27.84
CA ALA A 353 10.50 0.01 -27.52
C ALA A 353 9.80 -0.66 -28.72
N ALA A 354 10.03 -0.17 -29.93
CA ALA A 354 9.50 -0.76 -31.16
C ALA A 354 10.07 -2.17 -31.39
N ALA A 355 11.40 -2.34 -31.31
CA ALA A 355 12.05 -3.64 -31.46
C ALA A 355 11.57 -4.66 -30.41
N LEU A 356 11.48 -4.25 -29.14
CA LEU A 356 10.97 -5.07 -28.05
C LEU A 356 9.49 -5.45 -28.27
N SER A 357 8.66 -4.49 -28.68
CA SER A 357 7.23 -4.71 -28.94
C SER A 357 7.01 -5.68 -30.10
N VAL A 358 7.78 -5.53 -31.18
CA VAL A 358 7.75 -6.45 -32.34
C VAL A 358 8.21 -7.84 -31.93
N GLY A 359 9.33 -7.96 -31.19
CA GLY A 359 9.83 -9.24 -30.69
C GLY A 359 8.83 -9.95 -29.76
N LEU A 360 8.21 -9.22 -28.83
CA LEU A 360 7.13 -9.72 -27.99
C LEU A 360 5.92 -10.16 -28.82
N GLY A 361 5.54 -9.37 -29.83
CA GLY A 361 4.44 -9.69 -30.75
C GLY A 361 4.67 -11.01 -31.48
N PHE A 362 5.87 -11.24 -32.01
CA PHE A 362 6.24 -12.52 -32.62
C PHE A 362 6.22 -13.68 -31.62
N GLY A 363 6.72 -13.47 -30.39
CA GLY A 363 6.69 -14.51 -29.35
C GLY A 363 5.27 -14.87 -28.88
N LEU A 364 4.36 -13.89 -28.85
CA LEU A 364 2.97 -14.08 -28.44
C LEU A 364 2.04 -14.49 -29.58
N GLN A 365 2.51 -14.49 -30.83
CA GLN A 365 1.70 -14.72 -32.03
C GLN A 365 0.88 -16.02 -31.94
N GLU A 366 1.49 -17.12 -31.47
CA GLU A 366 0.82 -18.42 -31.39
C GLU A 366 -0.23 -18.46 -30.26
N ILE A 367 0.04 -17.81 -29.14
CA ILE A 367 -0.92 -17.70 -28.03
C ILE A 367 -2.12 -16.87 -28.47
N PHE A 368 -1.86 -15.75 -29.16
CA PHE A 368 -2.89 -14.86 -29.66
C PHE A 368 -3.78 -15.54 -30.71
N GLY A 369 -3.17 -16.29 -31.65
CA GLY A 369 -3.91 -17.08 -32.63
C GLY A 369 -4.87 -18.08 -31.96
N ASN A 370 -4.40 -18.82 -30.96
CA ASN A 370 -5.23 -19.75 -30.20
C ASN A 370 -6.36 -19.06 -29.43
N PHE A 371 -6.10 -17.89 -28.85
CA PHE A 371 -7.11 -17.10 -28.16
C PHE A 371 -8.22 -16.62 -29.10
N VAL A 372 -7.85 -16.00 -30.23
CA VAL A 372 -8.80 -15.49 -31.24
C VAL A 372 -9.61 -16.64 -31.84
N SER A 373 -8.96 -17.76 -32.19
CA SER A 373 -9.68 -18.94 -32.67
C SER A 373 -10.65 -19.51 -31.63
N GLY A 374 -10.29 -19.49 -30.35
CA GLY A 374 -11.22 -19.85 -29.27
C GLY A 374 -12.46 -18.95 -29.21
N LEU A 375 -12.28 -17.64 -29.39
CA LEU A 375 -13.37 -16.66 -29.45
C LEU A 375 -14.28 -16.90 -30.66
N ILE A 376 -13.69 -17.15 -31.84
CA ILE A 376 -14.42 -17.49 -33.08
C ILE A 376 -15.28 -18.74 -32.86
N ILE A 377 -14.72 -19.81 -32.29
CA ILE A 377 -15.47 -21.04 -32.01
C ILE A 377 -16.67 -20.78 -31.08
N LEU A 378 -16.51 -19.90 -30.08
CA LEU A 378 -17.60 -19.57 -29.15
C LEU A 378 -18.72 -18.73 -29.79
N PHE A 379 -18.38 -17.79 -30.67
CA PHE A 379 -19.34 -16.91 -31.32
C PHE A 379 -20.01 -17.55 -32.53
N GLU A 380 -19.24 -18.10 -33.46
CA GLU A 380 -19.76 -18.70 -34.69
C GLU A 380 -20.29 -20.12 -34.47
N ARG A 381 -19.89 -20.77 -33.37
CA ARG A 381 -20.29 -22.13 -32.99
C ARG A 381 -20.18 -23.15 -34.13
N PRO A 382 -19.05 -23.25 -34.86
CA PRO A 382 -18.83 -24.29 -35.87
C PRO A 382 -18.78 -25.70 -35.26
N VAL A 383 -18.48 -25.78 -33.96
CA VAL A 383 -18.43 -27.02 -33.19
C VAL A 383 -19.01 -26.77 -31.80
N ARG A 384 -19.82 -27.71 -31.31
CA ARG A 384 -20.44 -27.66 -29.98
C ARG A 384 -19.86 -28.74 -29.07
N ILE A 385 -19.97 -28.52 -27.77
CA ILE A 385 -19.65 -29.57 -26.79
C ILE A 385 -20.62 -30.73 -27.01
N GLY A 386 -20.07 -31.94 -27.18
CA GLY A 386 -20.83 -33.14 -27.55
C GLY A 386 -20.81 -33.47 -29.05
N ASP A 387 -20.28 -32.59 -29.91
CA ASP A 387 -20.15 -32.90 -31.34
C ASP A 387 -19.05 -33.94 -31.59
N THR A 388 -19.29 -34.84 -32.55
CA THR A 388 -18.26 -35.77 -33.02
C THR A 388 -17.53 -35.13 -34.20
N VAL A 389 -16.24 -34.89 -34.03
CA VAL A 389 -15.44 -34.16 -35.01
C VAL A 389 -14.14 -34.89 -35.32
N THR A 390 -13.61 -34.60 -36.51
CA THR A 390 -12.31 -35.10 -36.95
C THR A 390 -11.46 -33.93 -37.42
N ILE A 391 -10.27 -33.79 -36.83
CA ILE A 391 -9.26 -32.78 -37.17
C ILE A 391 -7.92 -33.50 -37.38
N GLY A 392 -7.36 -33.37 -38.58
CA GLY A 392 -6.13 -34.06 -38.95
C GLY A 392 -6.29 -35.57 -38.81
N THR A 393 -5.51 -36.18 -37.90
CA THR A 393 -5.52 -37.61 -37.60
C THR A 393 -6.31 -37.99 -36.34
N PHE A 394 -6.86 -37.00 -35.63
CA PHE A 394 -7.60 -37.23 -34.38
C PHE A 394 -9.10 -37.17 -34.64
N SER A 395 -9.83 -38.18 -34.14
CA SER A 395 -11.29 -38.27 -34.22
C SER A 395 -11.85 -38.54 -32.83
N GLY A 396 -12.99 -37.94 -32.51
CA GLY A 396 -13.64 -38.14 -31.21
C GLY A 396 -14.71 -37.10 -30.92
N THR A 397 -15.19 -37.10 -29.68
CA THR A 397 -16.26 -36.19 -29.23
C THR A 397 -15.68 -35.00 -28.45
N VAL A 398 -16.16 -33.79 -28.75
CA VAL A 398 -15.71 -32.57 -28.05
C VAL A 398 -16.20 -32.58 -26.60
N SER A 399 -15.28 -32.64 -25.64
CA SER A 399 -15.58 -32.70 -24.21
C SER A 399 -15.61 -31.31 -23.57
N LYS A 400 -14.61 -30.45 -23.86
CA LYS A 400 -14.51 -29.13 -23.25
C LYS A 400 -13.79 -28.14 -24.15
N ILE A 401 -14.37 -26.96 -24.32
CA ILE A 401 -13.76 -25.84 -25.04
C ILE A 401 -13.18 -24.88 -24.00
N ARG A 402 -11.87 -24.59 -24.07
CA ARG A 402 -11.19 -23.59 -23.23
C ARG A 402 -10.64 -22.47 -24.12
N ILE A 403 -10.13 -21.40 -23.49
CA ILE A 403 -9.65 -20.21 -24.19
C ILE A 403 -8.53 -20.47 -25.23
N ARG A 404 -7.64 -21.45 -24.98
CA ARG A 404 -6.46 -21.72 -25.84
C ARG A 404 -6.50 -23.06 -26.56
N ALA A 405 -7.28 -24.01 -26.06
CA ALA A 405 -7.32 -25.36 -26.57
C ALA A 405 -8.66 -26.01 -26.26
N THR A 406 -9.06 -26.94 -27.13
CA THR A 406 -10.27 -27.73 -26.99
C THR A 406 -9.87 -29.18 -26.73
N THR A 407 -10.52 -29.81 -25.76
CA THR A 407 -10.29 -31.21 -25.40
C THR A 407 -11.29 -32.09 -26.14
N ILE A 408 -10.77 -33.04 -26.91
CA ILE A 408 -11.54 -34.08 -27.58
C ILE A 408 -11.30 -35.39 -26.85
N THR A 409 -12.35 -36.17 -26.65
CA THR A 409 -12.26 -37.53 -26.09
C THR A 409 -12.37 -38.52 -27.24
N ASP A 410 -11.31 -39.29 -27.47
CA ASP A 410 -11.26 -40.36 -28.47
C ASP A 410 -12.15 -41.55 -28.06
N PHE A 411 -12.44 -42.47 -28.99
CA PHE A 411 -13.22 -43.68 -28.76
C PHE A 411 -12.60 -44.60 -27.69
N ASP A 412 -11.27 -44.53 -27.53
CA ASP A 412 -10.51 -45.18 -26.45
C ASP A 412 -10.57 -44.45 -25.09
N ARG A 413 -11.42 -43.41 -24.95
CA ARG A 413 -11.49 -42.50 -23.79
C ARG A 413 -10.18 -41.74 -23.48
N LYS A 414 -9.30 -41.56 -24.46
CA LYS A 414 -8.11 -40.71 -24.33
C LYS A 414 -8.50 -39.25 -24.52
N GLU A 415 -8.03 -38.38 -23.63
CA GLU A 415 -8.20 -36.92 -23.78
C GLU A 415 -7.08 -36.34 -24.64
N VAL A 416 -7.43 -35.80 -25.81
CA VAL A 416 -6.51 -35.11 -26.71
C VAL A 416 -6.76 -33.61 -26.62
N ILE A 417 -5.71 -32.85 -26.31
CA ILE A 417 -5.77 -31.39 -26.20
C ILE A 417 -5.28 -30.79 -27.51
N ILE A 418 -6.20 -30.19 -28.28
CA ILE A 418 -5.90 -29.61 -29.58
C ILE A 418 -5.91 -28.07 -29.47
N PRO A 419 -4.87 -27.37 -29.96
CA PRO A 419 -4.85 -25.92 -30.00
C PRO A 419 -6.06 -25.37 -30.78
N ASN A 420 -6.72 -24.33 -30.27
CA ASN A 420 -7.92 -23.79 -30.92
C ASN A 420 -7.64 -23.28 -32.34
N LYS A 421 -6.41 -22.83 -32.62
CA LYS A 421 -5.99 -22.40 -33.95
C LYS A 421 -6.25 -23.46 -35.02
N ALA A 422 -5.99 -24.74 -34.71
CA ALA A 422 -6.18 -25.85 -35.64
C ALA A 422 -7.65 -25.99 -36.09
N PHE A 423 -8.62 -25.71 -35.23
CA PHE A 423 -10.06 -25.79 -35.58
C PHE A 423 -10.49 -24.75 -36.61
N VAL A 424 -9.74 -23.65 -36.74
CA VAL A 424 -10.05 -22.55 -37.67
C VAL A 424 -9.20 -22.64 -38.93
N THR A 425 -7.94 -23.07 -38.82
CA THR A 425 -7.00 -23.09 -39.96
C THR A 425 -6.94 -24.43 -40.68
N GLU A 426 -7.19 -25.55 -39.99
CA GLU A 426 -7.15 -26.88 -40.59
C GLU A 426 -8.53 -27.35 -41.04
N ARG A 427 -8.56 -28.41 -41.87
CA ARG A 427 -9.81 -29.01 -42.33
C ARG A 427 -10.48 -29.77 -41.18
N LEU A 428 -11.55 -29.19 -40.64
CA LEU A 428 -12.45 -29.82 -39.68
C LEU A 428 -13.61 -30.54 -40.41
N ILE A 429 -13.89 -31.78 -40.03
CA ILE A 429 -15.12 -32.50 -40.40
C ILE A 429 -15.99 -32.62 -39.15
N ASN A 430 -17.19 -32.04 -39.17
CA ASN A 430 -18.18 -32.19 -38.11
C ASN A 430 -19.28 -33.16 -38.58
N TRP A 431 -19.40 -34.29 -37.88
CA TRP A 431 -20.34 -35.37 -38.23
C TRP A 431 -21.74 -35.16 -37.63
N SER A 432 -21.90 -34.24 -36.68
CA SER A 432 -23.15 -34.00 -35.93
C SER A 432 -23.75 -32.61 -36.15
N LEU A 433 -23.19 -31.80 -37.06
CA LEU A 433 -23.62 -30.41 -37.27
C LEU A 433 -25.03 -30.28 -37.85
N SER A 434 -25.43 -31.20 -38.73
CA SER A 434 -26.69 -31.13 -39.50
C SER A 434 -27.67 -32.27 -39.19
N ASP A 435 -27.19 -33.40 -38.67
CA ASP A 435 -28.01 -34.56 -38.34
C ASP A 435 -28.14 -34.73 -36.83
N THR A 436 -29.34 -34.53 -36.31
CA THR A 436 -29.76 -34.87 -34.93
C THR A 436 -29.91 -36.38 -34.70
N VAL A 437 -29.52 -37.21 -35.67
CA VAL A 437 -29.67 -38.66 -35.59
C VAL A 437 -28.36 -39.29 -35.14
N THR A 438 -28.31 -39.64 -33.86
CA THR A 438 -27.28 -40.48 -33.23
C THR A 438 -26.90 -41.66 -34.14
N PRO A 439 -25.65 -41.73 -34.67
CA PRO A 439 -25.21 -42.91 -35.39
C PRO A 439 -24.89 -43.98 -34.36
N CYS A 440 -25.90 -44.77 -33.98
CA CYS A 440 -25.63 -46.11 -33.49
C CYS A 440 -25.11 -46.92 -34.69
N GLY A 441 -23.80 -47.13 -34.80
CA GLY A 441 -23.27 -48.05 -35.81
C GLY A 441 -21.82 -47.78 -36.22
N ASP A 442 -20.93 -48.50 -35.55
CA ASP A 442 -19.64 -49.02 -36.03
C ASP A 442 -19.42 -48.89 -37.56
N PRO A 443 -18.38 -48.15 -38.03
CA PRO A 443 -18.08 -47.98 -39.44
C PRO A 443 -17.65 -49.27 -40.15
N HIS A 444 -17.29 -50.35 -39.44
CA HIS A 444 -16.78 -51.58 -40.05
C HIS A 444 -17.85 -52.51 -40.65
N ARG A 445 -19.14 -52.23 -40.49
CA ARG A 445 -20.23 -53.12 -40.95
C ARG A 445 -20.97 -52.74 -42.22
N ARG A 446 -20.67 -51.62 -42.89
CA ARG A 446 -21.39 -51.17 -44.11
C ARG A 446 -20.69 -51.53 -45.43
N GLY A 447 -20.09 -52.70 -45.52
CA GLY A 447 -19.81 -53.35 -46.79
C GLY A 447 -20.74 -54.55 -46.95
N VAL A 448 -21.30 -54.76 -48.14
CA VAL A 448 -22.18 -55.88 -48.54
C VAL A 448 -23.68 -55.60 -48.39
N ARG A 449 -24.23 -54.86 -49.36
CA ARG A 449 -25.45 -55.27 -50.07
C ARG A 449 -25.54 -54.54 -51.41
N LEU A 450 -24.92 -55.12 -52.44
CA LEU A 450 -25.20 -54.80 -53.83
C LEU A 450 -26.46 -55.55 -54.28
N ARG A 451 -27.29 -54.83 -55.03
CA ARG A 451 -28.58 -55.22 -55.60
C ARG A 451 -28.48 -56.48 -56.48
N SER A 452 -29.49 -57.34 -56.37
CA SER A 452 -29.96 -58.25 -57.42
C SER A 452 -31.47 -58.05 -57.56
N GLY A 453 -31.94 -57.74 -58.78
CA GLY A 453 -33.34 -57.47 -59.10
C GLY A 453 -33.48 -56.29 -60.03
#